data_AF-A0A9N8Z159-F1
#
_entry.id   AF-A0A9N8Z159-F1
#
_cell.length_a   1.000
_cell.length_b   1.000
_cell.length_c   1.000
_cell.angle_alpha   90.00
_cell.angle_beta   90.00
_cell.angle_gamma   90.00
#
_symmetry.space_group_name_H-M   'P 1'
#
loop_
_entity.id
_entity.type
_entity.pdbx_description
1 polymer ?
#
loop_
_entity_poly.entity_id
_entity_poly.type
_entity_poly.pdbx_seq_one_letter_code
_entity_poly.pdbx_strand_id
1 'polypeptide(L)'
;MSSQFGAAPIKLSEYPRRPEIGRIGRQIRVKANFFEVLRLPDANVYHYDADISPTVPSSLNRRIFEHFVKSESGGILGGIKPVYDGIYLFSIEYSLFILIDKILIKGRKNLYTIKQFPFGDAITHQITLPENLAASNSKKPPRTFTIKLKKVAEKNLEEAIRFVQGKCATSNNIMSAIGALDVLINQEPSMKFTTVGRRAFYTPENSSTLSGGAEVWQGYWQSLRPGQGKFYINFDTSATAFYEAGNVATLIAKILGCKLEELRTGFTLNQRLKVEKTLKHLKFRVTHRGVNFQRRFKIKKLSENSTQETHFSKGMILK
;
A
#
# COMPACT_ATOMS: atom_id res chain seq x y z
N MET A 1 14.87 49.28 31.71
CA MET A 1 14.02 49.40 30.52
C MET A 1 14.16 48.13 29.70
N SER A 2 13.35 47.12 29.99
CA SER A 2 13.32 45.84 29.27
C SER A 2 12.30 45.92 28.14
N SER A 3 12.78 45.90 26.89
CA SER A 3 11.94 45.93 25.68
C SER A 3 11.28 44.57 25.45
N GLN A 4 9.97 44.51 25.64
CA GLN A 4 9.15 43.39 25.17
C GLN A 4 8.92 43.54 23.65
N PHE A 5 9.76 42.90 22.84
CA PHE A 5 9.40 42.60 21.46
C PHE A 5 8.50 41.37 21.45
N GLY A 6 7.20 41.58 21.65
CA GLY A 6 6.18 40.59 21.35
C GLY A 6 6.10 40.43 19.83
N ALA A 7 6.66 39.34 19.29
CA ALA A 7 6.41 38.96 17.91
C ALA A 7 4.91 38.72 17.73
N ALA A 8 4.24 39.59 16.97
CA ALA A 8 2.84 39.39 16.62
C ALA A 8 2.72 38.01 15.93
N PRO A 9 1.75 37.17 16.33
CA PRO A 9 1.60 35.85 15.72
C PRO A 9 1.32 36.05 14.23
N ILE A 10 2.16 35.43 13.39
CA ILE A 10 1.96 35.39 11.95
C ILE A 10 0.62 34.70 11.72
N LYS A 11 -0.43 35.47 11.39
CA LYS A 11 -1.68 34.93 10.87
C LYS A 11 -1.32 34.22 9.56
N LEU A 12 -1.32 32.88 9.57
CA LEU A 12 -1.33 32.12 8.31
C LEU A 12 -2.54 32.62 7.52
N SER A 13 -2.29 33.38 6.45
CA SER A 13 -3.34 33.88 5.58
C SER A 13 -4.06 32.71 4.92
N GLU A 14 -5.38 32.80 4.81
CA GLU A 14 -6.15 31.94 3.92
C GLU A 14 -5.55 31.99 2.50
N TYR A 15 -5.56 30.86 1.79
CA TYR A 15 -5.08 30.81 0.41
C TYR A 15 -5.81 31.87 -0.43
N PRO A 16 -5.10 32.65 -1.27
CA PRO A 16 -5.73 33.69 -2.08
C PRO A 16 -6.74 33.07 -3.05
N ARG A 17 -7.90 33.70 -3.19
CA ARG A 17 -8.90 33.29 -4.18
C ARG A 17 -8.42 33.64 -5.59
N ARG A 18 -8.78 32.81 -6.57
CA ARG A 18 -8.55 33.11 -7.99
C ARG A 18 -9.26 34.44 -8.32
N PRO A 19 -8.54 35.48 -8.79
CA PRO A 19 -9.14 36.78 -9.05
C PRO A 19 -10.07 36.75 -10.28
N GLU A 20 -9.61 36.12 -11.37
CA GLU A 20 -10.37 36.03 -12.61
C GLU A 20 -9.84 34.90 -13.53
N ILE A 21 -10.52 34.71 -14.66
CA ILE A 21 -10.10 33.80 -15.73
C ILE A 21 -9.32 34.62 -16.77
N GLY A 22 -8.12 34.16 -17.13
CA GLY A 22 -7.30 34.82 -18.15
C GLY A 22 -7.96 34.82 -19.53
N ARG A 23 -7.84 35.94 -20.26
CA ARG A 23 -8.48 36.17 -21.57
C ARG A 23 -7.52 36.33 -22.74
N ILE A 24 -6.22 36.45 -22.47
CA ILE A 24 -5.19 36.67 -23.48
C ILE A 24 -4.84 35.34 -24.18
N GLY A 25 -4.63 35.39 -25.49
CA GLY A 25 -4.14 34.26 -26.29
C GLY A 25 -5.22 33.63 -27.18
N ARG A 26 -4.79 32.77 -28.10
CA ARG A 26 -5.68 32.04 -29.00
C ARG A 26 -6.31 30.85 -28.26
N GLN A 27 -7.63 30.75 -28.31
CA GLN A 27 -8.34 29.61 -27.72
C GLN A 27 -7.99 28.31 -28.45
N ILE A 28 -7.74 27.25 -27.68
CA ILE A 28 -7.45 25.91 -28.17
C ILE A 28 -8.33 24.89 -27.45
N ARG A 29 -8.79 23.87 -28.17
CA ARG A 29 -9.49 22.73 -27.58
C ARG A 29 -8.47 21.71 -27.09
N VAL A 30 -8.58 21.34 -25.82
CA VAL A 30 -7.71 20.34 -25.20
C VAL A 30 -8.53 19.18 -24.67
N LYS A 31 -7.92 17.99 -24.64
CA LYS A 31 -8.42 16.87 -23.86
C LYS A 31 -7.49 16.69 -22.67
N ALA A 32 -8.07 16.55 -21.49
CA ALA A 32 -7.34 16.20 -20.28
C ALA A 32 -7.75 14.78 -19.86
N ASN A 33 -6.85 14.08 -19.18
CA ASN A 33 -7.08 12.76 -18.61
C ASN A 33 -7.88 12.82 -17.29
N PHE A 34 -8.85 13.74 -17.22
CA PHE A 34 -9.72 13.99 -16.09
C PHE A 34 -11.13 13.54 -16.46
N PHE A 35 -11.62 12.51 -15.78
CA PHE A 35 -12.93 11.92 -16.02
C PHE A 35 -13.92 12.43 -14.98
N GLU A 36 -15.04 12.98 -15.43
CA GLU A 36 -16.05 13.56 -14.56
C GLU A 36 -16.71 12.49 -13.67
N VAL A 37 -16.84 12.79 -12.37
CA VAL A 37 -17.67 12.01 -11.44
C VAL A 37 -19.10 12.50 -11.55
N LEU A 38 -19.98 11.67 -12.11
CA LEU A 38 -21.37 12.03 -12.38
C LEU A 38 -22.23 12.09 -11.11
N ARG A 39 -21.95 11.21 -10.14
CA ARG A 39 -22.72 11.10 -8.89
C ARG A 39 -21.83 10.65 -7.74
N LEU A 40 -22.02 11.29 -6.58
CA LEU A 40 -21.48 10.84 -5.31
C LEU A 40 -22.58 10.15 -4.48
N PRO A 41 -22.22 9.35 -3.47
CA PRO A 41 -23.21 8.77 -2.55
C PRO A 41 -23.99 9.87 -1.82
N ASP A 42 -25.32 9.72 -1.76
CA ASP A 42 -26.22 10.60 -1.00
C ASP A 42 -26.21 10.23 0.50
N ALA A 43 -25.02 10.11 1.08
CA ALA A 43 -24.83 9.67 2.47
C ALA A 43 -23.54 10.24 3.06
N ASN A 44 -23.55 10.45 4.38
CA ASN A 44 -22.33 10.78 5.11
C ASN A 44 -21.39 9.59 5.16
N VAL A 45 -20.09 9.88 5.28
CA VAL A 45 -19.06 8.86 5.46
C VAL A 45 -18.63 8.84 6.91
N TYR A 46 -18.77 7.70 7.56
CA TYR A 46 -18.31 7.51 8.93
C TYR A 46 -16.82 7.11 8.91
N HIS A 47 -16.02 7.79 9.73
CA HIS A 47 -14.59 7.55 9.87
C HIS A 47 -14.31 6.93 11.23
N TYR A 48 -13.62 5.80 11.21
CA TYR A 48 -13.15 5.08 12.37
C TYR A 48 -11.63 4.96 12.37
N ASP A 49 -11.04 4.93 13.55
CA ASP A 49 -9.68 4.49 13.79
C ASP A 49 -9.67 2.99 14.07
N ALA A 50 -8.93 2.24 13.28
CA ALA A 50 -8.65 0.82 13.41
C ALA A 50 -7.22 0.60 13.90
N ASP A 51 -7.08 0.04 15.09
CA ASP A 51 -5.79 -0.31 15.69
C ASP A 51 -5.71 -1.83 15.90
N ILE A 52 -4.59 -2.43 15.48
CA ILE A 52 -4.34 -3.87 15.63
C ILE A 52 -3.13 -4.06 16.56
N SER A 53 -3.33 -4.85 17.61
CA SER A 53 -2.32 -5.19 18.61
C SER A 53 -2.12 -6.71 18.68
N PRO A 54 -0.87 -7.22 18.76
CA PRO A 54 0.39 -6.48 18.72
C PRO A 54 0.68 -5.89 17.34
N THR A 55 1.60 -4.91 17.27
CA THR A 55 2.02 -4.31 16.00
C THR A 55 2.66 -5.36 15.10
N VAL A 56 2.13 -5.48 13.88
CA VAL A 56 2.57 -6.45 12.87
C VAL A 56 2.98 -5.73 11.57
N PRO A 57 3.76 -6.39 10.69
CA PRO A 57 4.02 -5.87 9.35
C PRO A 57 2.71 -5.64 8.58
N SER A 58 2.67 -4.60 7.72
CA SER A 58 1.47 -4.18 6.97
C SER A 58 0.78 -5.32 6.20
N SER A 59 1.56 -6.17 5.53
CA SER A 59 1.04 -7.35 4.80
C SER A 59 0.28 -8.34 5.69
N LEU A 60 0.68 -8.51 6.95
CA LEU A 60 -0.02 -9.36 7.92
C LEU A 60 -1.23 -8.63 8.52
N ASN A 61 -1.08 -7.32 8.79
CA ASN A 61 -2.18 -6.45 9.24
C ASN A 61 -3.41 -6.56 8.33
N ARG A 62 -3.20 -6.47 7.01
CA ARG A 62 -4.27 -6.64 6.01
C ARG A 62 -4.96 -8.00 6.12
N ARG A 63 -4.20 -9.09 6.22
CA ARG A 63 -4.78 -10.45 6.30
C ARG A 63 -5.57 -10.65 7.59
N ILE A 64 -5.11 -10.05 8.69
CA ILE A 64 -5.86 -9.99 9.95
C ILE A 64 -7.17 -9.22 9.73
N PHE A 65 -7.10 -8.04 9.13
CA PHE A 65 -8.27 -7.19 8.91
C PHE A 65 -9.28 -7.79 7.92
N GLU A 66 -8.82 -8.40 6.82
CA GLU A 66 -9.68 -9.12 5.87
C GLU A 66 -10.34 -10.33 6.51
N HIS A 67 -9.58 -11.09 7.32
CA HIS A 67 -10.15 -12.21 8.05
C HIS A 67 -11.22 -11.72 9.04
N PHE A 68 -10.97 -10.61 9.72
CA PHE A 68 -11.92 -9.95 10.61
C PHE A 68 -13.18 -9.48 9.91
N VAL A 69 -13.06 -8.79 8.78
CA VAL A 69 -14.23 -8.37 8.01
C VAL A 69 -15.05 -9.57 7.52
N LYS A 70 -14.39 -10.68 7.18
CA LYS A 70 -15.06 -11.91 6.77
C LYS A 70 -15.73 -12.65 7.93
N SER A 71 -15.05 -12.81 9.06
CA SER A 71 -15.57 -13.54 10.23
C SER A 71 -16.71 -12.78 10.90
N GLU A 72 -16.57 -11.47 11.02
CA GLU A 72 -17.51 -10.61 11.73
C GLU A 72 -18.51 -9.89 10.81
N SER A 73 -18.62 -10.32 9.54
CA SER A 73 -19.52 -9.69 8.57
C SER A 73 -20.97 -9.67 9.06
N GLY A 74 -21.47 -10.75 9.66
CA GLY A 74 -22.83 -10.82 10.22
C GLY A 74 -22.91 -10.51 11.72
N GLY A 75 -21.75 -10.40 12.38
CA GLY A 75 -21.65 -10.15 13.82
C GLY A 75 -21.51 -8.66 14.10
N ILE A 76 -20.38 -8.26 14.69
CA ILE A 76 -20.16 -6.89 15.17
C ILE A 76 -20.16 -5.83 14.05
N LEU A 77 -19.96 -6.21 12.79
CA LEU A 77 -20.01 -5.28 11.66
C LEU A 77 -21.44 -5.10 11.10
N GLY A 78 -22.40 -5.94 11.50
CA GLY A 78 -23.81 -5.79 11.12
C GLY A 78 -24.07 -5.79 9.60
N GLY A 79 -23.30 -6.55 8.83
CA GLY A 79 -23.37 -6.60 7.37
C GLY A 79 -22.65 -5.45 6.64
N ILE A 80 -22.05 -4.51 7.37
CA ILE A 80 -21.41 -3.34 6.78
C ILE A 80 -19.99 -3.70 6.33
N LYS A 81 -19.70 -3.45 5.04
CA LYS A 81 -18.37 -3.64 4.46
C LYS A 81 -17.57 -2.34 4.58
N PRO A 82 -16.49 -2.31 5.37
CA PRO A 82 -15.70 -1.11 5.49
C PRO A 82 -14.60 -1.02 4.44
N VAL A 83 -14.18 0.22 4.17
CA VAL A 83 -13.05 0.56 3.30
C VAL A 83 -11.89 1.01 4.17
N TYR A 84 -10.73 0.39 4.02
CA TYR A 84 -9.58 0.61 4.89
C TYR A 84 -8.45 1.33 4.13
N ASP A 85 -8.01 2.48 4.64
CA ASP A 85 -6.86 3.30 4.14
C ASP A 85 -5.50 2.63 4.42
N GLY A 86 -5.51 1.33 4.70
CA GLY A 86 -4.33 0.52 4.93
C GLY A 86 -3.38 0.59 3.75
N ILE A 87 -2.38 1.45 3.90
CA ILE A 87 -1.22 1.54 3.06
C ILE A 87 -0.47 0.18 3.03
N TYR A 88 -0.58 -0.46 1.86
CA TYR A 88 0.48 -1.16 1.09
C TYR A 88 0.64 -2.69 1.08
N LEU A 89 0.85 -3.10 -0.17
CA LEU A 89 1.28 -4.35 -0.80
C LEU A 89 0.32 -5.52 -0.65
N PHE A 90 -0.66 -5.56 -1.54
CA PHE A 90 -1.16 -6.83 -2.02
C PHE A 90 0.02 -7.68 -2.49
N SER A 91 0.22 -8.82 -1.85
CA SER A 91 0.97 -9.92 -2.44
C SER A 91 0.00 -10.70 -3.31
N ILE A 92 -0.35 -10.15 -4.48
CA ILE A 92 -0.42 -11.04 -5.65
C ILE A 92 1.03 -11.42 -5.93
N GLU A 93 1.22 -12.57 -6.55
CA GLU A 93 2.51 -13.04 -6.99
C GLU A 93 3.28 -11.91 -7.69
N TYR A 94 4.61 -11.99 -7.66
CA TYR A 94 5.56 -10.94 -8.05
C TYR A 94 5.75 -9.79 -7.04
N SER A 95 7.02 -9.51 -6.78
CA SER A 95 7.49 -8.58 -5.76
C SER A 95 8.17 -7.40 -6.43
N LEU A 96 7.82 -6.16 -6.04
CA LEU A 96 8.82 -5.14 -5.69
C LEU A 96 8.15 -3.96 -4.99
N PHE A 97 8.64 -3.62 -3.78
CA PHE A 97 8.83 -2.26 -3.24
C PHE A 97 8.81 -2.27 -1.70
N ILE A 98 9.86 -2.73 -1.00
CA ILE A 98 10.19 -2.19 0.34
C ILE A 98 11.71 -2.18 0.52
N LEU A 99 12.33 -1.07 0.11
CA LEU A 99 13.52 -0.51 0.73
C LEU A 99 13.14 0.80 1.44
N ILE A 100 12.13 0.75 2.31
CA ILE A 100 11.88 1.77 3.33
C ILE A 100 11.61 1.05 4.65
N ASP A 101 12.63 0.35 5.15
CA ASP A 101 12.56 -0.34 6.45
C ASP A 101 12.91 0.58 7.64
N LYS A 102 12.89 1.91 7.46
CA LYS A 102 13.19 2.86 8.56
C LYS A 102 12.38 4.17 8.57
N ILE A 103 11.28 4.27 7.82
CA ILE A 103 10.35 5.41 7.92
C ILE A 103 8.94 4.88 8.19
N LEU A 104 8.66 4.72 9.49
CA LEU A 104 7.35 4.87 10.12
C LEU A 104 6.12 4.42 9.30
N ILE A 105 5.84 3.11 9.26
CA ILE A 105 4.49 2.63 8.95
C ILE A 105 3.87 2.08 10.24
N LYS A 106 3.50 3.00 11.14
CA LYS A 106 2.18 2.86 11.78
C LYS A 106 1.21 2.90 10.61
N GLY A 107 0.79 1.73 10.11
CA GLY A 107 -0.23 1.66 9.08
C GLY A 107 -1.37 2.58 9.50
N ARG A 108 -1.77 3.51 8.63
CA ARG A 108 -2.77 4.50 9.02
C ARG A 108 -4.03 3.77 9.45
N LYS A 109 -4.64 4.28 10.52
CA LYS A 109 -5.75 3.66 11.22
C LYS A 109 -7.09 3.97 10.55
N ASN A 110 -7.13 4.63 9.39
CA ASN A 110 -8.39 5.15 8.88
C ASN A 110 -9.24 4.07 8.23
N LEU A 111 -10.45 3.92 8.73
CA LEU A 111 -11.49 3.05 8.22
C LEU A 111 -12.71 3.90 7.89
N TYR A 112 -13.30 3.70 6.72
CA TYR A 112 -14.43 4.45 6.22
C TYR A 112 -15.62 3.53 5.94
N THR A 113 -16.83 3.97 6.29
CA THR A 113 -18.08 3.28 5.98
C THR A 113 -19.17 4.27 5.55
N ILE A 114 -20.17 3.76 4.82
CA ILE A 114 -21.36 4.53 4.42
C ILE A 114 -22.46 4.47 5.51
N LYS A 115 -22.41 3.45 6.37
CA LYS A 115 -23.33 3.27 7.49
C LYS A 115 -22.56 3.20 8.79
N GLN A 116 -23.14 3.75 9.86
CA GLN A 116 -22.59 3.62 11.19
C GLN A 116 -22.64 2.15 11.63
N PHE A 117 -21.54 1.64 12.18
CA PHE A 117 -21.50 0.31 12.76
C PHE A 117 -22.44 0.17 13.98
N PRO A 118 -22.96 -1.05 14.25
CA PRO A 118 -23.94 -1.27 15.32
C PRO A 118 -23.36 -1.17 16.74
N PHE A 119 -22.04 -1.14 16.90
CA PHE A 119 -21.37 -1.11 18.21
C PHE A 119 -21.22 0.30 18.84
N GLY A 120 -21.81 1.34 18.24
CA GLY A 120 -21.71 2.72 18.74
C GLY A 120 -20.34 3.35 18.46
N ASP A 121 -19.68 3.85 19.51
CA ASP A 121 -18.48 4.69 19.38
C ASP A 121 -17.17 3.91 19.39
N ALA A 122 -17.08 2.76 20.07
CA ALA A 122 -15.87 1.95 20.06
C ALA A 122 -16.15 0.48 20.37
N ILE A 123 -15.34 -0.40 19.80
CA ILE A 123 -15.33 -1.82 20.12
C ILE A 123 -13.90 -2.34 20.16
N THR A 124 -13.66 -3.28 21.08
CA THR A 124 -12.46 -4.11 21.10
C THR A 124 -12.88 -5.55 20.85
N HIS A 125 -12.27 -6.18 19.87
CA HIS A 125 -12.57 -7.55 19.49
C HIS A 125 -11.28 -8.35 19.32
N GLN A 126 -11.28 -9.61 19.73
CA GLN A 126 -10.15 -10.50 19.56
C GLN A 126 -10.41 -11.46 18.40
N ILE A 127 -9.45 -11.54 17.49
CA ILE A 127 -9.51 -12.46 16.37
C ILE A 127 -8.33 -13.41 16.36
N THR A 128 -8.60 -14.68 16.11
CA THR A 128 -7.59 -15.72 16.00
C THR A 128 -7.41 -16.07 14.54
N LEU A 129 -6.22 -15.84 13.98
CA LEU A 129 -5.94 -16.24 12.61
C LEU A 129 -5.82 -17.78 12.51
N PRO A 130 -6.46 -18.43 11.52
CA PRO A 130 -6.27 -19.85 11.26
C PRO A 130 -4.81 -20.14 10.85
N GLU A 131 -4.32 -21.32 11.24
CA GLU A 131 -2.90 -21.74 11.19
C GLU A 131 -2.27 -21.60 9.79
N ASN A 132 -3.07 -21.81 8.74
CA ASN A 132 -2.66 -21.69 7.33
C ASN A 132 -2.32 -20.26 6.88
N LEU A 133 -2.81 -19.23 7.59
CA LEU A 133 -2.51 -17.84 7.23
C LEU A 133 -1.22 -17.32 7.90
N ALA A 134 -0.72 -18.00 8.93
CA ALA A 134 0.45 -17.57 9.68
C ALA A 134 1.76 -18.26 9.26
N ALA A 135 1.88 -18.77 8.03
CA ALA A 135 3.13 -19.27 7.42
C ALA A 135 4.14 -19.89 8.43
N SER A 136 3.72 -20.92 9.17
CA SER A 136 4.64 -21.60 10.09
C SER A 136 4.18 -23.02 10.38
N ASN A 137 4.93 -24.00 9.84
CA ASN A 137 5.07 -25.33 10.42
C ASN A 137 5.79 -25.21 11.76
N SER A 138 5.09 -24.69 12.76
CA SER A 138 5.54 -24.72 14.14
C SER A 138 4.32 -24.98 14.98
N LYS A 139 4.46 -25.89 15.95
CA LYS A 139 3.67 -26.03 17.17
C LYS A 139 3.57 -24.70 17.96
N LYS A 140 3.15 -23.61 17.31
CA LYS A 140 2.93 -22.30 17.91
C LYS A 140 1.44 -22.18 18.11
N PRO A 141 0.99 -21.76 19.30
CA PRO A 141 -0.42 -21.58 19.57
C PRO A 141 -1.04 -20.59 18.56
N PRO A 142 -2.37 -20.69 18.33
CA PRO A 142 -3.10 -19.75 17.52
C PRO A 142 -2.73 -18.31 17.89
N ARG A 143 -2.39 -17.48 16.90
CA ARG A 143 -2.06 -16.08 17.17
C ARG A 143 -3.34 -15.28 17.24
N THR A 144 -3.69 -14.88 18.46
CA THR A 144 -4.78 -13.95 18.72
C THR A 144 -4.29 -12.52 18.54
N PHE A 145 -5.09 -11.71 17.85
CA PHE A 145 -4.88 -10.29 17.63
C PHE A 145 -6.06 -9.52 18.20
N THR A 146 -5.78 -8.40 18.83
CA THR A 146 -6.81 -7.49 19.33
C THR A 146 -7.01 -6.37 18.32
N ILE A 147 -8.21 -6.25 17.79
CA ILE A 147 -8.64 -5.17 16.90
C ILE A 147 -9.49 -4.20 17.71
N LYS A 148 -9.09 -2.94 17.72
CA LYS A 148 -9.84 -1.84 18.33
C LYS A 148 -10.34 -0.93 17.22
N LEU A 149 -11.67 -0.77 17.13
CA LEU A 149 -12.30 0.20 16.24
C LEU A 149 -12.88 1.33 17.09
N LYS A 150 -12.64 2.58 16.72
CA LYS A 150 -13.19 3.76 17.41
C LYS A 150 -13.73 4.76 16.38
N LYS A 151 -14.98 5.19 16.49
CA LYS A 151 -15.58 6.26 15.69
C LYS A 151 -14.83 7.57 16.00
N VAL A 152 -14.34 8.21 14.94
CA VAL A 152 -13.57 9.46 15.03
C VAL A 152 -14.43 10.63 14.58
N ALA A 153 -15.10 10.47 13.44
CA ALA A 153 -15.87 11.56 12.84
C ALA A 153 -16.96 11.01 11.92
N GLU A 154 -17.96 11.85 11.67
CA GLU A 154 -18.89 11.71 10.57
C GLU A 154 -18.61 12.82 9.56
N LYS A 155 -18.33 12.42 8.33
CA LYS A 155 -17.91 13.32 7.26
C LYS A 155 -19.09 13.64 6.37
N ASN A 156 -19.43 14.92 6.27
CA ASN A 156 -20.52 15.39 5.44
C ASN A 156 -20.05 15.51 3.98
N LEU A 157 -20.55 14.63 3.10
CA LEU A 157 -20.23 14.67 1.66
C LEU A 157 -20.90 15.84 0.93
N GLU A 158 -22.08 16.27 1.39
CA GLU A 158 -22.81 17.39 0.81
C GLU A 158 -22.00 18.70 0.93
N GLU A 159 -21.24 18.87 2.01
CA GLU A 159 -20.33 20.01 2.14
C GLU A 159 -19.23 19.99 1.08
N ALA A 160 -18.69 18.81 0.76
CA ALA A 160 -17.70 18.67 -0.31
C ALA A 160 -18.29 18.96 -1.70
N ILE A 161 -19.55 18.59 -1.94
CA ILE A 161 -20.28 18.95 -3.18
C ILE A 161 -20.47 20.46 -3.27
N ARG A 162 -20.94 21.11 -2.19
CA ARG A 162 -21.11 22.57 -2.13
C ARG A 162 -19.80 23.31 -2.34
N PHE A 163 -18.70 22.79 -1.82
CA PHE A 163 -17.36 23.38 -2.00
C PHE A 163 -16.96 23.43 -3.46
N VAL A 164 -17.10 22.32 -4.17
CA VAL A 164 -16.76 22.22 -5.59
C VAL A 164 -17.69 23.11 -6.44
N GLN A 165 -18.93 23.32 -6.01
CA GLN A 165 -19.87 24.28 -6.61
C GLN A 165 -19.58 25.75 -6.25
N GLY A 166 -18.59 26.03 -5.41
CA GLY A 166 -18.27 27.39 -4.96
C GLY A 166 -19.26 27.98 -3.96
N LYS A 167 -20.08 27.15 -3.31
CA LYS A 167 -21.15 27.57 -2.38
C LYS A 167 -20.72 27.59 -0.91
N CYS A 168 -19.52 27.13 -0.57
CA CYS A 168 -18.98 27.23 0.80
C CYS A 168 -17.45 27.45 0.79
N ALA A 169 -16.93 27.93 1.92
CA ALA A 169 -15.50 28.10 2.16
C ALA A 169 -14.81 26.76 2.43
N THR A 170 -13.47 26.75 2.38
CA THR A 170 -12.69 25.56 2.72
C THR A 170 -12.86 25.17 4.19
N SER A 171 -12.90 23.88 4.48
CA SER A 171 -13.03 23.33 5.82
C SER A 171 -12.25 22.02 5.96
N ASN A 172 -11.95 21.63 7.20
CA ASN A 172 -11.28 20.36 7.47
C ASN A 172 -12.14 19.14 7.08
N ASN A 173 -13.48 19.29 7.12
CA ASN A 173 -14.40 18.24 6.69
C ASN A 173 -14.26 17.97 5.18
N ILE A 174 -14.20 19.03 4.36
CA ILE A 174 -14.05 18.91 2.89
C ILE A 174 -12.78 18.12 2.53
N MET A 175 -11.63 18.50 3.09
CA MET A 175 -10.37 17.80 2.82
C MET A 175 -10.42 16.33 3.24
N SER A 176 -11.04 16.08 4.39
CA SER A 176 -11.19 14.73 4.93
C SER A 176 -12.19 13.89 4.12
N ALA A 177 -13.27 14.48 3.62
CA ALA A 177 -14.26 13.84 2.77
C ALA A 177 -13.68 13.47 1.40
N ILE A 178 -12.93 14.40 0.78
CA ILE A 178 -12.18 14.14 -0.46
C ILE A 178 -11.18 13.00 -0.25
N GLY A 179 -10.47 12.99 0.89
CA GLY A 179 -9.57 11.89 1.24
C GLY A 179 -10.30 10.55 1.36
N ALA A 180 -11.50 10.51 1.96
CA ALA A 180 -12.29 9.29 2.09
C ALA A 180 -12.77 8.76 0.72
N LEU A 181 -13.22 9.65 -0.16
CA LEU A 181 -13.62 9.29 -1.52
C LEU A 181 -12.41 8.83 -2.36
N ASP A 182 -11.24 9.45 -2.18
CA ASP A 182 -10.00 9.01 -2.83
C ASP A 182 -9.59 7.60 -2.36
N VAL A 183 -9.72 7.29 -1.06
CA VAL A 183 -9.50 5.92 -0.57
C VAL A 183 -10.52 4.94 -1.17
N LEU A 184 -11.80 5.34 -1.26
CA LEU A 184 -12.87 4.50 -1.82
C LEU A 184 -12.57 4.06 -3.26
N ILE A 185 -12.22 4.99 -4.14
CA ILE A 185 -11.95 4.66 -5.56
C ILE A 185 -10.70 3.81 -5.75
N ASN A 186 -9.77 3.84 -4.78
CA ASN A 186 -8.51 3.10 -4.81
C ASN A 186 -8.60 1.73 -4.12
N GLN A 187 -9.68 1.47 -3.37
CA GLN A 187 -9.88 0.23 -2.62
C GLN A 187 -9.80 -0.98 -3.54
N GLU A 188 -10.66 -1.06 -4.55
CA GLU A 188 -10.75 -2.22 -5.44
C GLU A 188 -9.48 -2.45 -6.28
N PRO A 189 -8.90 -1.44 -6.95
CA PRO A 189 -7.61 -1.57 -7.63
C PRO A 189 -6.49 -2.09 -6.70
N SER A 190 -6.44 -1.63 -5.44
CA SER A 190 -5.44 -2.09 -4.48
C SER A 190 -5.57 -3.57 -4.11
N MET A 191 -6.74 -4.18 -4.36
CA MET A 191 -6.97 -5.60 -4.13
C MET A 191 -6.68 -6.44 -5.37
N LYS A 192 -6.84 -5.87 -6.57
CA LYS A 192 -6.68 -6.58 -7.83
C LYS A 192 -5.26 -6.50 -8.39
N PHE A 193 -4.53 -5.42 -8.10
CA PHE A 193 -3.26 -5.11 -8.74
C PHE A 193 -2.14 -4.90 -7.72
N THR A 194 -0.90 -5.03 -8.18
CA THR A 194 0.28 -4.68 -7.39
C THR A 194 0.35 -3.17 -7.23
N THR A 195 0.18 -2.68 -6.00
CA THR A 195 0.18 -1.25 -5.71
C THR A 195 1.59 -0.75 -5.35
N VAL A 196 2.08 0.26 -6.06
CA VAL A 196 3.32 0.98 -5.71
C VAL A 196 2.95 2.39 -5.25
N GLY A 197 3.32 2.77 -4.03
CA GLY A 197 2.74 3.97 -3.42
C GLY A 197 1.23 3.81 -3.21
N ARG A 198 0.45 4.90 -3.20
CA ARG A 198 -0.99 4.89 -2.81
C ARG A 198 -1.99 4.69 -3.93
N ARG A 199 -1.56 5.04 -5.14
CA ARG A 199 -2.48 5.39 -6.24
C ARG A 199 -2.02 4.82 -7.58
N ALA A 200 -0.90 4.10 -7.60
CA ALA A 200 -0.36 3.48 -8.80
C ALA A 200 -0.49 1.97 -8.71
N PHE A 201 -1.13 1.38 -9.72
CA PHE A 201 -1.55 -0.01 -9.76
C PHE A 201 -0.96 -0.68 -11.00
N TYR A 202 -0.30 -1.81 -10.83
CA TYR A 202 0.48 -2.48 -11.87
C TYR A 202 0.11 -3.96 -11.99
N THR A 203 0.22 -4.51 -13.20
CA THR A 203 -0.04 -5.91 -13.52
C THR A 203 1.16 -6.54 -14.24
N PRO A 204 1.47 -7.82 -13.99
CA PRO A 204 2.42 -8.58 -14.81
C PRO A 204 1.88 -8.91 -16.19
N GLU A 205 0.57 -8.75 -16.43
CA GLU A 205 -0.04 -9.06 -17.71
C GLU A 205 0.60 -8.21 -18.81
N ASN A 206 1.18 -8.87 -19.81
CA ASN A 206 1.96 -8.25 -20.88
C ASN A 206 3.25 -7.56 -20.40
N SER A 207 3.89 -8.08 -19.34
CA SER A 207 5.22 -7.61 -18.93
C SER A 207 6.24 -7.78 -20.06
N SER A 208 7.20 -6.86 -20.10
CA SER A 208 8.29 -6.89 -21.06
C SER A 208 9.62 -7.04 -20.33
N THR A 209 10.42 -8.03 -20.72
CA THR A 209 11.70 -8.30 -20.06
C THR A 209 12.72 -7.19 -20.32
N LEU A 210 13.51 -6.90 -19.30
CA LEU A 210 14.65 -5.98 -19.34
C LEU A 210 15.95 -6.74 -19.03
N SER A 211 17.08 -6.10 -19.31
CA SER A 211 18.39 -6.62 -18.90
C SER A 211 18.49 -6.76 -17.38
N GLY A 212 19.30 -7.71 -16.89
CA GLY A 212 19.58 -7.85 -15.46
C GLY A 212 18.47 -8.54 -14.67
N GLY A 213 17.51 -9.20 -15.34
CA GLY A 213 16.42 -9.93 -14.68
C GLY A 213 15.34 -9.02 -14.10
N ALA A 214 15.22 -7.82 -14.64
CA ALA A 214 14.08 -6.94 -14.42
C ALA A 214 13.06 -7.11 -15.55
N GLU A 215 11.83 -6.70 -15.31
CA GLU A 215 10.77 -6.61 -16.30
C GLU A 215 9.97 -5.32 -16.08
N VAL A 216 9.44 -4.75 -17.15
CA VAL A 216 8.53 -3.60 -17.10
C VAL A 216 7.12 -4.12 -16.95
N TRP A 217 6.44 -3.62 -15.93
CA TRP A 217 5.01 -3.79 -15.77
C TRP A 217 4.29 -2.52 -16.15
N GLN A 218 3.17 -2.69 -16.86
CA GLN A 218 2.27 -1.60 -17.15
C GLN A 218 1.24 -1.46 -16.04
N GLY A 219 0.71 -0.26 -15.93
CA GLY A 219 -0.19 0.13 -14.88
C GLY A 219 -0.79 1.49 -15.11
N TYR A 220 -1.40 2.02 -14.07
CA TYR A 220 -1.98 3.34 -14.10
C TYR A 220 -1.93 4.00 -12.72
N TRP A 221 -1.96 5.32 -12.73
CA TRP A 221 -2.14 6.16 -11.57
C TRP A 221 -3.57 6.72 -11.54
N GLN A 222 -4.22 6.70 -10.38
CA GLN A 222 -5.59 7.20 -10.21
C GLN A 222 -5.74 8.08 -8.97
N SER A 223 -6.41 9.23 -9.10
CA SER A 223 -6.79 10.05 -7.95
C SER A 223 -8.08 10.81 -8.15
N LEU A 224 -8.83 11.01 -7.07
CA LEU A 224 -9.93 11.96 -7.04
C LEU A 224 -9.39 13.39 -6.86
N ARG A 225 -9.87 14.32 -7.67
CA ARG A 225 -9.53 15.74 -7.60
C ARG A 225 -10.80 16.61 -7.60
N PRO A 226 -10.92 17.59 -6.69
CA PRO A 226 -11.91 18.64 -6.84
C PRO A 226 -11.52 19.53 -8.03
N GLY A 227 -12.45 19.75 -8.97
CA GLY A 227 -12.33 20.76 -10.01
C GLY A 227 -13.35 21.87 -9.82
N GLN A 228 -13.44 22.81 -10.76
CA GLN A 228 -14.50 23.81 -10.72
C GLN A 228 -15.84 23.18 -11.10
N GLY A 229 -16.82 23.24 -10.21
CA GLY A 229 -18.19 22.73 -10.41
C GLY A 229 -18.36 21.23 -10.18
N LYS A 230 -17.36 20.40 -10.48
CA LYS A 230 -17.44 18.93 -10.39
C LYS A 230 -16.18 18.26 -9.83
N PHE A 231 -16.35 17.03 -9.37
CA PHE A 231 -15.23 16.14 -9.06
C PHE A 231 -14.75 15.42 -10.31
N TYR A 232 -13.46 15.15 -10.36
CA TYR A 232 -12.83 14.43 -11.46
C TYR A 232 -11.93 13.32 -10.93
N ILE A 233 -11.90 12.21 -11.64
CA ILE A 233 -10.89 11.17 -11.48
C ILE A 233 -9.80 11.46 -12.51
N ASN A 234 -8.63 11.86 -12.04
CA ASN A 234 -7.44 11.90 -12.88
C ASN A 234 -6.91 10.46 -13.02
N PHE A 235 -6.76 10.01 -14.26
CA PHE A 235 -6.31 8.68 -14.61
C PHE A 235 -5.15 8.79 -15.61
N ASP A 236 -3.97 8.29 -15.25
CA ASP A 236 -2.78 8.38 -16.09
C ASP A 236 -2.11 7.02 -16.26
N THR A 237 -1.63 6.71 -17.46
CA THR A 237 -0.92 5.46 -17.72
C THR A 237 0.49 5.52 -17.15
N SER A 238 0.93 4.46 -16.49
CA SER A 238 2.28 4.39 -15.93
C SER A 238 2.92 3.04 -16.20
N ALA A 239 4.25 3.01 -16.22
CA ALA A 239 5.03 1.79 -16.30
C ALA A 239 6.18 1.86 -15.31
N THR A 240 6.51 0.74 -14.66
CA THR A 240 7.63 0.69 -13.72
C THR A 240 8.31 -0.68 -13.77
N ALA A 241 9.58 -0.71 -13.36
CA ALA A 241 10.37 -1.93 -13.34
C ALA A 241 10.08 -2.77 -12.08
N PHE A 242 9.96 -4.09 -12.27
CA PHE A 242 9.88 -5.12 -11.25
C PHE A 242 10.98 -6.17 -11.50
N TYR A 243 11.27 -7.00 -10.50
CA TYR A 243 12.10 -8.18 -10.75
C TYR A 243 11.25 -9.28 -11.37
N GLU A 244 11.78 -9.94 -12.40
CA GLU A 244 11.16 -11.11 -12.98
C GLU A 244 10.96 -12.18 -11.90
N ALA A 245 9.78 -12.80 -11.85
CA ALA A 245 9.64 -13.99 -11.03
C ALA A 245 10.28 -15.19 -11.75
N GLY A 246 10.97 -16.01 -10.96
CA GLY A 246 11.56 -17.23 -11.48
C GLY A 246 12.55 -17.85 -10.51
N ASN A 247 13.34 -18.77 -11.05
CA ASN A 247 14.42 -19.39 -10.31
C ASN A 247 15.51 -18.35 -10.00
N VAL A 248 15.94 -18.29 -8.72
CA VAL A 248 16.98 -17.34 -8.27
C VAL A 248 18.29 -17.54 -9.03
N ALA A 249 18.66 -18.77 -9.41
CA ALA A 249 19.86 -19.04 -10.19
C ALA A 249 19.78 -18.45 -11.61
N THR A 250 18.62 -18.56 -12.27
CA THR A 250 18.38 -17.91 -13.57
C THR A 250 18.42 -16.40 -13.46
N LEU A 251 17.86 -15.85 -12.37
CA LEU A 251 17.94 -14.42 -12.08
C LEU A 251 19.39 -13.95 -11.89
N ILE A 252 20.20 -14.72 -11.16
CA ILE A 252 21.64 -14.44 -10.97
C ILE A 252 22.38 -14.46 -12.31
N ALA A 253 22.14 -15.45 -13.16
CA ALA A 253 22.73 -15.52 -14.49
C ALA A 253 22.41 -14.26 -15.31
N LYS A 254 21.14 -13.81 -15.29
CA LYS A 254 20.70 -12.55 -15.94
C LYS A 254 21.37 -11.30 -15.34
N ILE A 255 21.53 -11.21 -14.02
CA ILE A 255 22.21 -10.09 -13.34
C ILE A 255 23.70 -10.02 -13.73
N LEU A 256 24.33 -11.18 -13.89
CA LEU A 256 25.74 -11.29 -14.27
C LEU A 256 25.96 -11.18 -15.79
N GLY A 257 24.92 -11.39 -16.60
CA GLY A 257 25.01 -11.39 -18.06
C GLY A 257 25.71 -12.63 -18.61
N CYS A 258 25.61 -13.77 -17.91
CA CYS A 258 26.22 -15.04 -18.29
C CYS A 258 25.18 -16.16 -18.45
N LYS A 259 25.59 -17.31 -18.99
CA LYS A 259 24.74 -18.50 -19.05
C LYS A 259 24.64 -19.18 -17.69
N LEU A 260 23.59 -19.96 -17.47
CA LEU A 260 23.34 -20.63 -16.20
C LEU A 260 24.44 -21.65 -15.85
N GLU A 261 25.03 -22.28 -16.87
CA GLU A 261 26.09 -23.27 -16.77
C GLU A 261 27.40 -22.67 -16.25
N GLU A 262 27.67 -21.41 -16.59
CA GLU A 262 28.86 -20.68 -16.14
C GLU A 262 28.82 -20.42 -14.63
N LEU A 263 27.65 -20.46 -13.99
CA LEU A 263 27.56 -20.33 -12.53
C LEU A 263 28.17 -21.52 -11.78
N ARG A 264 28.41 -22.65 -12.46
CA ARG A 264 29.00 -23.86 -11.84
C ARG A 264 30.45 -23.68 -11.44
N THR A 265 31.18 -22.75 -12.06
CA THR A 265 32.58 -22.46 -11.71
C THR A 265 32.72 -21.63 -10.44
N GLY A 266 31.60 -21.21 -9.83
CA GLY A 266 31.58 -20.31 -8.68
C GLY A 266 31.66 -18.84 -9.08
N PHE A 267 31.60 -17.96 -8.08
CA PHE A 267 31.65 -16.51 -8.27
C PHE A 267 33.05 -15.97 -8.01
N THR A 268 33.50 -15.03 -8.85
CA THR A 268 34.55 -14.09 -8.45
C THR A 268 34.05 -13.17 -7.32
N LEU A 269 34.97 -12.57 -6.55
CA LEU A 269 34.61 -11.64 -5.48
C LEU A 269 33.71 -10.49 -5.98
N ASN A 270 34.00 -9.94 -7.16
CA ASN A 270 33.22 -8.86 -7.77
C ASN A 270 31.81 -9.31 -8.16
N GLN A 271 31.68 -10.50 -8.77
CA GLN A 271 30.38 -11.07 -9.11
C GLN A 271 29.55 -11.33 -7.85
N ARG A 272 30.17 -11.91 -6.80
CA ARG A 272 29.51 -12.16 -5.50
C ARG A 272 28.98 -10.88 -4.90
N LEU A 273 29.79 -9.81 -4.84
CA LEU A 273 29.39 -8.51 -4.30
C LEU A 273 28.28 -7.86 -5.13
N LYS A 274 28.33 -7.96 -6.47
CA LYS A 274 27.28 -7.47 -7.37
C LYS A 274 25.95 -8.20 -7.14
N VAL A 275 25.99 -9.53 -7.05
CA VAL A 275 24.81 -10.37 -6.78
C VAL A 275 24.25 -10.08 -5.39
N GLU A 276 25.10 -10.01 -4.37
CA GLU A 276 24.68 -9.69 -3.00
C GLU A 276 24.00 -8.33 -2.96
N LYS A 277 24.62 -7.29 -3.54
CA LYS A 277 24.04 -5.93 -3.60
C LYS A 277 22.67 -5.90 -4.26
N THR A 278 22.48 -6.69 -5.32
CA THR A 278 21.23 -6.72 -6.11
C THR A 278 20.13 -7.52 -5.40
N LEU A 279 20.46 -8.68 -4.85
CA LEU A 279 19.48 -9.58 -4.23
C LEU A 279 19.17 -9.25 -2.78
N LYS A 280 20.01 -8.46 -2.10
CA LYS A 280 19.81 -8.08 -0.71
C LYS A 280 18.42 -7.44 -0.55
N HIS A 281 17.71 -7.87 0.48
CA HIS A 281 16.35 -7.46 0.82
C HIS A 281 15.22 -8.00 -0.08
N LEU A 282 15.54 -8.70 -1.17
CA LEU A 282 14.52 -9.40 -1.95
C LEU A 282 13.94 -10.58 -1.15
N LYS A 283 12.69 -10.93 -1.46
CA LYS A 283 12.00 -12.06 -0.86
C LYS A 283 11.98 -13.23 -1.83
N PHE A 284 12.24 -14.43 -1.33
CA PHE A 284 12.18 -15.67 -2.10
C PHE A 284 11.34 -16.72 -1.39
N ARG A 285 10.83 -17.70 -2.13
CA ARG A 285 10.13 -18.89 -1.62
C ARG A 285 11.02 -20.10 -1.87
N VAL A 286 11.07 -21.02 -0.92
CA VAL A 286 11.75 -22.30 -1.12
C VAL A 286 10.79 -23.31 -1.77
N THR A 287 11.29 -24.11 -2.71
CA THR A 287 10.46 -25.06 -3.48
C THR A 287 10.60 -26.52 -3.01
N HIS A 288 11.61 -26.82 -2.17
CA HIS A 288 11.93 -28.19 -1.76
C HIS A 288 10.99 -28.81 -0.70
N ARG A 289 10.04 -28.05 -0.13
CA ARG A 289 9.15 -28.50 0.96
C ARG A 289 7.71 -28.77 0.51
N GLY A 290 7.50 -28.98 -0.79
CA GLY A 290 6.19 -29.23 -1.39
C GLY A 290 5.30 -28.00 -1.51
N VAL A 291 4.15 -28.17 -2.18
CA VAL A 291 3.23 -27.08 -2.55
C VAL A 291 2.61 -26.39 -1.31
N ASN A 292 2.49 -27.10 -0.20
CA ASN A 292 1.93 -26.56 1.04
C ASN A 292 2.89 -25.62 1.78
N PHE A 293 4.19 -25.62 1.43
CA PHE A 293 5.18 -24.75 2.08
C PHE A 293 5.40 -23.45 1.29
N GLN A 294 4.54 -22.46 1.54
CA GLN A 294 4.51 -21.18 0.83
C GLN A 294 5.30 -20.05 1.51
N ARG A 295 6.15 -20.39 2.49
CA ARG A 295 6.84 -19.40 3.30
C ARG A 295 7.89 -18.63 2.48
N ARG A 296 7.82 -17.30 2.59
CA ARG A 296 8.79 -16.37 1.99
C ARG A 296 9.87 -15.99 3.00
N PHE A 297 11.11 -15.88 2.54
CA PHE A 297 12.28 -15.46 3.31
C PHE A 297 12.89 -14.21 2.68
N LYS A 298 13.44 -13.30 3.49
CA LYS A 298 14.14 -12.10 3.02
C LYS A 298 15.64 -12.39 2.96
N ILE A 299 16.28 -12.11 1.83
CA ILE A 299 17.73 -12.27 1.66
C ILE A 299 18.43 -11.20 2.48
N LYS A 300 19.30 -11.61 3.41
CA LYS A 300 20.12 -10.70 4.22
C LYS A 300 21.53 -10.52 3.66
N LYS A 301 22.15 -11.63 3.28
CA LYS A 301 23.53 -11.73 2.81
C LYS A 301 23.67 -12.99 1.95
N LEU A 302 24.65 -13.00 1.06
CA LEU A 302 25.10 -14.20 0.34
C LEU A 302 26.31 -14.78 1.08
N SER A 303 26.35 -16.11 1.30
CA SER A 303 27.48 -16.74 1.97
C SER A 303 28.80 -16.50 1.22
N GLU A 304 29.90 -16.46 1.97
CA GLU A 304 31.25 -16.34 1.38
C GLU A 304 31.72 -17.67 0.81
N ASN A 305 31.37 -18.77 1.49
CA ASN A 305 31.73 -20.12 1.09
C ASN A 305 30.67 -20.73 0.16
N SER A 306 31.08 -21.76 -0.58
CA SER A 306 30.18 -22.58 -1.40
C SER A 306 29.16 -23.33 -0.53
N THR A 307 28.10 -23.87 -1.14
CA THR A 307 27.12 -24.68 -0.40
C THR A 307 27.71 -25.96 0.18
N GLN A 308 28.82 -26.46 -0.36
CA GLN A 308 29.52 -27.66 0.13
C GLN A 308 30.33 -27.38 1.41
N GLU A 309 30.90 -26.18 1.50
CA GLU A 309 31.76 -25.74 2.61
C GLU A 309 31.02 -24.92 3.68
N THR A 310 29.77 -24.52 3.39
CA THR A 310 28.95 -23.75 4.34
C THR A 310 28.33 -24.70 5.36
N HIS A 311 28.79 -24.59 6.60
CA HIS A 311 28.23 -25.34 7.73
C HIS A 311 27.42 -24.43 8.66
N PHE A 312 26.41 -24.98 9.32
CA PHE A 312 25.64 -24.31 10.35
C PHE A 312 25.24 -25.28 11.46
N SER A 313 25.18 -24.80 12.69
CA SER A 313 24.77 -25.61 13.83
C SER A 313 23.30 -25.99 13.71
N LYS A 314 23.00 -27.30 13.71
CA LYS A 314 21.62 -27.81 13.66
C LYS A 314 20.84 -27.30 14.87
N GLY A 315 19.90 -26.38 14.65
CA GLY A 315 19.05 -25.81 15.71
C GLY A 315 19.19 -24.30 15.92
N MET A 316 20.21 -23.64 15.35
CA MET A 316 20.29 -22.17 15.35
C MET A 316 19.73 -21.59 14.05
N ILE A 317 18.74 -20.71 14.17
CA ILE A 317 18.29 -19.86 13.07
C ILE A 317 19.41 -18.86 12.79
N LEU A 318 20.04 -18.95 11.62
CA LEU A 318 21.01 -17.97 11.14
C LEU A 318 20.38 -16.56 11.25
N LYS A 319 20.91 -15.74 12.15
CA LYS A 319 20.45 -14.36 12.37
C LYS A 319 20.88 -13.46 11.22
#